data_AF-A0A2D5XCR1-F1
#
_entry.id   AF-A0A2D5XCR1-F1
#
_cell.length_a   1.000
_cell.length_b   1.000
_cell.length_c   1.000
_cell.angle_alpha   90.00
_cell.angle_beta   90.00
_cell.angle_gamma   90.00
#
_symmetry.space_group_name_H-M   'P 1'
#
loop_
_entity.id
_entity.type
_entity.pdbx_description
1 polymer ?
#
loop_
_entity_poly.entity_id
_entity_poly.type
_entity_poly.pdbx_seq_one_letter_code
_entity_poly.pdbx_strand_id
1 'polypeptide(L)'
;MLINYFLASVISYLGLLLGIILIKLAPEEQKPGKKYFILLKKILFFLIIAFLLFFYKINMIFLLLLLLFMLVLMLTNKLELEKSPLVYFILGIIFFLSSKIINLFVIESILIFLYGVLTASLILNLKKKNYREVFVNNLLFFLPVIVLYFIFQLPLLISNF
;
A
#
# COMPACT_ATOMS: atom_id res chain seq x y z
N MET A 1 -14.45 -13.25 10.93
CA MET A 1 -13.89 -11.99 10.38
C MET A 1 -12.38 -11.85 10.57
N LEU A 2 -11.81 -12.21 11.72
CA LEU A 2 -10.35 -12.11 11.99
C LEU A 2 -9.50 -12.79 10.91
N ILE A 3 -9.79 -14.07 10.60
CA ILE A 3 -9.01 -14.85 9.62
C ILE A 3 -9.00 -14.16 8.26
N ASN A 4 -10.16 -13.73 7.75
CA ASN A 4 -10.25 -13.05 6.46
C ASN A 4 -9.44 -11.74 6.44
N TYR A 5 -9.51 -10.96 7.51
CA TYR A 5 -8.74 -9.72 7.65
C TYR A 5 -7.23 -10.00 7.64
N PHE A 6 -6.78 -10.98 8.42
CA PHE A 6 -5.38 -11.38 8.48
C PHE A 6 -4.89 -11.91 7.13
N LEU A 7 -5.64 -12.83 6.50
CA LEU A 7 -5.30 -13.37 5.18
C LEU A 7 -5.24 -12.28 4.10
N ALA A 8 -6.20 -11.35 4.09
CA ALA A 8 -6.16 -10.21 3.18
C ALA A 8 -4.93 -9.34 3.41
N SER A 9 -4.50 -9.13 4.66
CA SER A 9 -3.30 -8.34 4.95
C SER A 9 -2.03 -9.03 4.45
N VAL A 10 -1.95 -10.35 4.60
CA VAL A 10 -0.86 -11.17 4.06
C VAL A 10 -0.87 -11.12 2.54
N ILE A 11 -2.03 -11.30 1.90
CA ILE A 11 -2.19 -11.21 0.44
C ILE A 11 -1.73 -9.85 -0.05
N SER A 12 -2.19 -8.74 0.53
CA SER A 12 -1.75 -7.39 0.17
C SER A 12 -0.25 -7.22 0.27
N TYR A 13 0.36 -7.77 1.32
CA TYR A 13 1.81 -7.71 1.52
C TYR A 13 2.60 -8.59 0.54
N LEU A 14 2.03 -9.71 0.07
CA LEU A 14 2.66 -10.60 -0.93
C LEU A 14 2.91 -9.93 -2.28
N GLY A 15 2.36 -8.74 -2.53
CA GLY A 15 2.70 -7.94 -3.71
C GLY A 15 4.20 -7.70 -3.83
N LEU A 16 4.90 -7.51 -2.70
CA LEU A 16 6.36 -7.40 -2.66
C LEU A 16 7.06 -8.65 -3.21
N LEU A 17 6.58 -9.84 -2.82
CA LEU A 17 7.14 -11.11 -3.29
C LEU A 17 6.96 -11.24 -4.81
N LEU A 18 5.75 -10.94 -5.30
CA LEU A 18 5.47 -11.01 -6.74
C LEU A 18 6.34 -10.01 -7.53
N GLY A 19 6.54 -8.79 -7.03
CA GLY A 19 7.46 -7.83 -7.65
C GLY A 19 8.91 -8.32 -7.72
N ILE A 20 9.41 -8.98 -6.67
CA ILE A 20 10.73 -9.61 -6.69
C ILE A 20 10.80 -10.70 -7.76
N ILE A 21 9.77 -11.54 -7.87
CA ILE A 21 9.70 -12.62 -8.88
C ILE A 21 9.73 -12.01 -10.28
N LEU A 22 8.91 -11.01 -10.57
CA LEU A 22 8.85 -10.37 -11.89
C LEU A 22 10.21 -9.80 -12.32
N ILE A 23 10.92 -9.12 -11.43
CA ILE A 23 12.25 -8.60 -11.74
C ILE A 23 13.29 -9.70 -11.94
N LYS A 24 13.18 -10.82 -11.22
CA LYS A 24 14.08 -11.95 -11.45
C LYS A 24 13.86 -12.61 -12.81
N LEU A 25 12.61 -12.60 -13.31
CA LEU A 25 12.27 -13.17 -14.61
C LEU A 25 12.72 -12.28 -15.77
N ALA A 26 12.60 -10.95 -15.62
CA ALA A 26 12.97 -9.98 -16.65
C ALA A 26 13.86 -8.85 -16.08
N PRO A 27 15.11 -9.15 -15.69
CA PRO A 27 16.02 -8.17 -15.07
C PRO A 27 16.39 -7.00 -16.01
N GLU A 28 16.40 -7.24 -17.32
CA GLU A 28 16.65 -6.25 -18.36
C GLU A 28 15.61 -5.13 -18.39
N GLU A 29 14.35 -5.41 -18.04
CA GLU A 29 13.24 -4.45 -18.05
C GLU A 29 13.27 -3.48 -16.85
N GLN A 30 14.01 -3.80 -15.79
CA GLN A 30 14.02 -3.01 -14.57
C GLN A 30 14.55 -1.58 -14.78
N LYS A 31 15.64 -1.43 -15.53
CA LYS A 31 16.27 -0.12 -15.79
C LYS A 31 15.42 0.78 -16.69
N PRO A 32 14.99 0.36 -17.89
CA PRO A 32 14.14 1.20 -18.75
C PRO A 32 12.77 1.44 -18.10
N GLY A 33 12.22 0.45 -17.41
CA GLY A 33 10.93 0.53 -16.72
C GLY A 33 10.90 1.46 -15.50
N LYS A 34 12.06 1.84 -14.95
CA LYS A 34 12.14 2.56 -13.66
C LYS A 34 11.26 3.82 -13.61
N LYS A 35 11.33 4.68 -14.63
CA LYS A 35 10.53 5.93 -14.67
C LYS A 35 9.02 5.64 -14.67
N TYR A 36 8.60 4.61 -15.41
CA TYR A 36 7.21 4.19 -15.50
C TYR A 36 6.73 3.55 -14.20
N PHE A 37 7.55 2.72 -13.57
CA PHE A 37 7.25 2.14 -12.25
C PHE A 37 7.10 3.21 -11.17
N ILE A 38 7.93 4.26 -11.19
CA ILE A 38 7.80 5.39 -10.26
C ILE A 38 6.47 6.11 -10.49
N LEU A 39 6.14 6.43 -11.74
CA LEU A 39 4.88 7.10 -12.08
C LEU A 39 3.67 6.25 -11.67
N LEU A 40 3.67 4.97 -12.02
CA LEU A 40 2.59 4.04 -11.71
C LEU A 40 2.46 3.82 -10.19
N LYS A 41 3.57 3.75 -9.45
CA LYS A 41 3.57 3.69 -7.98
C LYS A 41 2.89 4.92 -7.38
N LYS A 42 3.18 6.12 -7.88
CA LYS A 42 2.52 7.36 -7.43
C LYS A 42 1.02 7.35 -7.75
N ILE A 43 0.63 6.91 -8.96
CA ILE A 43 -0.78 6.78 -9.37
C ILE A 43 -1.53 5.78 -8.47
N LEU A 44 -0.94 4.62 -8.18
CA LEU A 44 -1.56 3.64 -7.30
C LEU A 44 -1.75 4.18 -5.87
N PHE A 45 -0.75 4.84 -5.31
CA PHE A 45 -0.88 5.49 -4.00
C PHE A 45 -2.02 6.51 -3.96
N PHE A 46 -2.15 7.28 -5.04
CA PHE A 46 -3.21 8.24 -5.19
C PHE A 46 -4.59 7.58 -5.31
N LEU A 47 -4.71 6.50 -6.07
CA LEU A 47 -5.96 5.74 -6.18
C LEU A 47 -6.39 5.16 -4.82
N ILE A 48 -5.45 4.62 -4.04
CA ILE A 48 -5.70 4.13 -2.68
C ILE A 48 -6.31 5.24 -1.81
N ILE A 49 -5.73 6.45 -1.82
CA ILE A 49 -6.30 7.56 -1.06
C ILE A 49 -7.67 7.98 -1.64
N ALA A 50 -7.80 8.08 -2.97
CA ALA A 50 -9.02 8.52 -3.61
C ALA A 50 -10.21 7.59 -3.32
N PHE A 51 -10.01 6.27 -3.43
CA PHE A 51 -11.05 5.28 -3.11
C PHE A 51 -11.45 5.33 -1.66
N LEU A 52 -10.49 5.40 -0.73
CA LEU A 52 -10.77 5.59 0.69
C LEU A 52 -11.68 6.82 0.91
N LEU A 53 -11.29 8.00 0.43
CA LEU A 53 -12.05 9.23 0.67
C LEU A 53 -13.43 9.21 0.00
N PHE A 54 -13.53 8.62 -1.20
CA PHE A 54 -14.79 8.46 -1.93
C PHE A 54 -15.79 7.61 -1.16
N PHE A 55 -15.38 6.44 -0.66
CA PHE A 55 -16.26 5.54 0.09
C PHE A 55 -16.67 6.10 1.46
N TYR A 56 -15.82 6.92 2.08
CA TYR A 56 -16.16 7.66 3.31
C TYR A 56 -17.01 8.92 3.06
N LYS A 57 -17.43 9.16 1.81
CA LYS A 57 -18.30 10.29 1.40
C LYS A 57 -17.79 11.65 1.86
N ILE A 58 -16.47 11.84 1.84
CA ILE A 58 -15.87 13.14 2.12
C ILE A 58 -16.32 14.13 1.05
N ASN A 59 -16.49 15.40 1.43
CA ASN A 59 -16.95 16.46 0.53
C ASN A 59 -16.17 16.45 -0.79
N MET A 60 -16.88 16.38 -1.92
CA MET A 60 -16.29 16.30 -3.26
C MET A 60 -15.33 17.46 -3.57
N ILE A 61 -15.60 18.66 -3.06
CA ILE A 61 -14.72 19.83 -3.22
C ILE A 61 -13.39 19.58 -2.49
N PHE A 62 -13.48 19.07 -1.26
CA PHE A 62 -12.29 18.75 -0.47
C PHE A 62 -11.49 17.60 -1.10
N LEU A 63 -12.18 16.57 -1.60
CA LEU A 63 -11.54 15.50 -2.37
C LEU A 63 -10.78 16.08 -3.56
N LEU A 64 -11.42 16.91 -4.39
CA LEU A 64 -10.78 17.52 -5.56
C LEU A 64 -9.55 18.35 -5.19
N LEU A 65 -9.63 19.16 -4.13
CA LEU A 65 -8.49 19.95 -3.63
C LEU A 65 -7.34 19.06 -3.16
N LEU A 66 -7.63 17.99 -2.42
CA LEU A 66 -6.63 17.05 -1.94
C LEU A 66 -5.98 16.28 -3.10
N LEU A 67 -6.78 15.89 -4.10
CA LEU A 67 -6.29 15.26 -5.32
C LEU A 67 -5.35 16.22 -6.09
N LEU A 68 -5.73 17.49 -6.21
CA LEU A 68 -4.92 18.50 -6.89
C LEU A 68 -3.61 18.79 -6.13
N PHE A 69 -3.67 18.86 -4.79
CA PHE A 69 -2.50 19.00 -3.93
C PHE A 69 -1.52 17.83 -4.10
N MET A 70 -2.03 16.59 -4.07
CA MET A 70 -1.20 15.40 -4.28
C MET A 70 -0.58 15.37 -5.68
N LEU A 71 -1.30 15.81 -6.71
CA LEU A 71 -0.80 15.90 -8.08
C LEU A 71 0.37 16.91 -8.18
N VAL A 72 0.24 18.08 -7.55
CA VAL A 72 1.33 19.07 -7.46
C VAL A 72 2.54 18.49 -6.73
N LEU A 73 2.34 17.78 -5.63
CA LEU A 73 3.44 17.11 -4.91
C LEU A 73 4.11 16.02 -5.77
N MET A 74 3.34 15.31 -6.59
CA MET A 74 3.87 14.30 -7.52
C MET A 74 4.75 14.93 -8.61
N LEU A 75 4.31 16.05 -9.19
CA LEU A 75 5.02 16.78 -10.25
C LEU A 75 6.30 17.46 -9.76
N THR A 76 6.29 17.98 -8.53
CA THR A 76 7.45 18.66 -7.93
C THR A 76 8.53 17.70 -7.41
N ASN A 77 8.32 16.38 -7.52
CA ASN A 77 9.22 15.32 -7.03
C ASN A 77 9.61 15.44 -5.53
N LYS A 78 8.89 16.25 -4.74
CA LYS A 78 9.14 16.39 -3.30
C LYS A 78 8.68 15.17 -2.48
N LEU A 79 7.84 14.31 -3.08
CA LEU A 79 7.36 13.08 -2.48
C LEU A 79 8.30 11.91 -2.81
N GLU A 80 9.23 11.60 -1.89
CA GLU A 80 10.09 10.41 -1.97
C GLU A 80 9.35 9.13 -1.51
N LEU A 81 8.29 8.76 -2.23
CA LEU A 81 7.51 7.54 -1.94
C LEU A 81 8.29 6.24 -2.18
N GLU A 82 9.45 6.31 -2.82
CA GLU A 82 10.23 5.14 -3.23
C GLU A 82 10.89 4.41 -2.05
N LYS A 83 11.37 5.15 -1.05
CA LYS A 83 12.29 4.63 -0.04
C LYS A 83 11.76 4.69 1.39
N SER A 84 10.65 5.38 1.62
CA SER A 84 10.20 5.65 2.97
C SER A 84 9.39 4.47 3.55
N PRO A 85 9.86 3.82 4.63
CA PRO A 85 9.11 2.80 5.37
C PRO A 85 7.74 3.32 5.86
N LEU A 86 7.64 4.63 6.06
CA LEU A 86 6.41 5.29 6.50
C LEU A 86 5.26 5.11 5.52
N VAL A 87 5.53 4.88 4.22
CA VAL A 87 4.45 4.67 3.26
C VAL A 87 3.72 3.37 3.56
N TYR A 88 4.42 2.28 3.87
CA TYR A 88 3.79 1.01 4.23
C TYR A 88 3.04 1.10 5.56
N PHE A 89 3.56 1.88 6.51
CA PHE A 89 2.82 2.22 7.73
C PHE A 89 1.48 2.92 7.40
N ILE A 90 1.49 3.95 6.54
CA ILE A 90 0.26 4.63 6.10
C ILE A 90 -0.67 3.66 5.38
N LEU A 91 -0.16 2.80 4.49
CA LEU A 91 -0.96 1.79 3.79
C LEU A 91 -1.62 0.81 4.76
N GLY A 92 -0.96 0.45 5.86
CA GLY A 92 -1.55 -0.40 6.90
C GLY A 92 -2.69 0.28 7.67
N ILE A 93 -2.60 1.60 7.90
CA ILE A 93 -3.71 2.39 8.44
C ILE A 93 -4.88 2.39 7.46
N ILE A 94 -4.61 2.66 6.18
CA ILE A 94 -5.65 2.68 5.13
C ILE A 94 -6.31 1.30 4.98
N PHE A 95 -5.53 0.23 5.01
CA PHE A 95 -6.02 -1.15 4.99
C PHE A 95 -6.96 -1.46 6.16
N PHE A 96 -6.65 -0.97 7.38
CA PHE A 96 -7.56 -1.09 8.51
C PHE A 96 -8.84 -0.26 8.32
N LEU A 97 -8.73 0.99 7.87
CA LEU A 97 -9.89 1.86 7.64
C LEU A 97 -10.81 1.28 6.55
N SER A 98 -10.24 0.66 5.52
CA SER A 98 -11.01 0.05 4.43
C SER A 98 -11.77 -1.19 4.88
N SER A 99 -11.29 -1.90 5.90
CA SER A 99 -11.93 -3.12 6.41
C SER A 99 -13.31 -2.91 7.04
N LYS A 100 -13.74 -1.65 7.22
CA LYS A 100 -15.10 -1.31 7.68
C LYS A 100 -16.14 -1.40 6.57
N ILE A 101 -15.74 -1.40 5.30
CA ILE A 101 -16.63 -1.46 4.13
C ILE A 101 -16.11 -2.56 3.18
N ILE A 102 -16.84 -3.67 3.03
CA ILE A 102 -16.36 -4.86 2.32
C ILE A 102 -15.86 -4.57 0.89
N ASN A 103 -16.58 -3.74 0.13
CA ASN A 103 -16.22 -3.41 -1.25
C ASN A 103 -14.92 -2.60 -1.30
N LEU A 104 -14.77 -1.61 -0.42
CA LEU A 104 -13.55 -0.82 -0.31
C LEU A 104 -12.38 -1.69 0.16
N PHE A 105 -12.61 -2.59 1.12
CA PHE A 105 -11.58 -3.49 1.63
C PHE A 105 -10.94 -4.33 0.53
N VAL A 106 -11.76 -4.92 -0.33
CA VAL A 106 -11.28 -5.72 -1.48
C VAL A 106 -10.49 -4.85 -2.45
N ILE A 107 -11.02 -3.68 -2.82
CA ILE A 107 -10.36 -2.73 -3.74
C ILE A 107 -9.00 -2.32 -3.19
N GLU A 108 -8.95 -1.84 -1.94
CA GLU A 108 -7.70 -1.39 -1.30
C GLU A 108 -6.71 -2.52 -1.14
N SER A 109 -7.16 -3.74 -0.80
CA SER A 109 -6.28 -4.89 -0.67
C SER A 109 -5.53 -5.19 -1.97
N ILE A 110 -6.23 -5.09 -3.11
CA ILE A 110 -5.66 -5.29 -4.46
C ILE A 110 -4.75 -4.12 -4.85
N LEU A 111 -5.16 -2.88 -4.58
CA LEU A 111 -4.34 -1.72 -4.91
C LEU A 111 -3.02 -1.71 -4.10
N ILE A 112 -3.08 -2.06 -2.82
CA ILE A 112 -1.88 -2.21 -1.96
C ILE A 112 -1.00 -3.36 -2.48
N PHE A 113 -1.60 -4.48 -2.90
CA PHE A 113 -0.86 -5.57 -3.55
C PHE A 113 -0.09 -5.09 -4.79
N LEU A 114 -0.77 -4.42 -5.72
CA LEU A 114 -0.15 -3.88 -6.93
C LEU A 114 0.92 -2.82 -6.61
N TYR A 115 0.68 -1.99 -5.59
CA TYR A 115 1.66 -1.05 -5.09
C TYR A 115 2.92 -1.75 -4.57
N GLY A 116 2.74 -2.90 -3.91
CA GLY A 116 3.83 -3.74 -3.45
C GLY A 116 4.67 -4.33 -4.58
N VAL A 117 4.03 -4.76 -5.67
CA VAL A 117 4.73 -5.22 -6.88
C VAL A 117 5.70 -4.15 -7.37
N LEU A 118 5.23 -2.92 -7.55
CA LEU A 118 6.08 -1.82 -8.05
C LEU A 118 7.14 -1.39 -7.04
N THR A 119 6.82 -1.44 -5.75
CA THR A 119 7.76 -1.07 -4.69
C THR A 119 8.95 -2.02 -4.66
N ALA A 120 8.70 -3.32 -4.66
CA ALA A 120 9.75 -4.32 -4.78
C ALA A 120 10.57 -4.10 -6.05
N SER A 121 9.89 -3.76 -7.16
CA SER A 121 10.57 -3.52 -8.43
C SER A 121 11.56 -2.35 -8.41
N LEU A 122 11.30 -1.34 -7.59
CA LEU A 122 12.15 -0.14 -7.50
C LEU A 122 13.27 -0.26 -6.46
N ILE A 123 13.02 -0.97 -5.36
CA ILE A 123 13.98 -1.11 -4.25
C ILE A 123 14.99 -2.24 -4.52
N LEU A 124 14.55 -3.32 -5.18
CA LEU A 124 15.38 -4.49 -5.40
C LEU A 124 16.58 -4.16 -6.28
N ASN A 125 17.78 -4.44 -5.79
CA ASN A 125 19.00 -4.38 -6.57
C ASN A 125 19.56 -5.80 -6.73
N LEU A 126 19.36 -6.38 -7.92
CA LEU A 126 19.78 -7.75 -8.23
C LEU A 126 21.28 -7.98 -8.00
N LYS A 127 22.13 -6.96 -8.22
CA LYS A 127 23.58 -7.07 -7.98
C LYS A 127 23.91 -7.17 -6.49
N LYS A 128 23.17 -6.46 -5.64
CA LYS A 128 23.36 -6.45 -4.18
C LYS A 128 22.60 -7.55 -3.46
N LYS A 129 21.69 -8.25 -4.14
CA LYS A 129 20.83 -9.31 -3.57
C LYS A 129 20.10 -8.87 -2.29
N ASN A 130 19.66 -7.62 -2.22
CA ASN A 130 19.05 -7.01 -1.03
C ASN A 130 17.58 -7.43 -0.78
N TYR A 131 17.24 -8.71 -1.02
CA TYR A 131 15.86 -9.22 -0.87
C TYR A 131 15.30 -8.99 0.53
N ARG A 132 16.13 -9.20 1.56
CA ARG A 132 15.73 -9.03 2.96
C ARG A 132 15.34 -7.58 3.27
N GLU A 133 16.06 -6.63 2.70
CA GLU A 133 15.80 -5.20 2.91
C GLU A 133 14.41 -4.80 2.37
N VAL A 134 14.02 -5.36 1.22
CA VAL A 134 12.69 -5.12 0.62
C VAL A 134 11.57 -5.57 1.57
N PHE A 135 11.70 -6.70 2.25
CA PHE A 135 10.68 -7.14 3.21
C PHE A 135 10.77 -6.36 4.51
N VAL A 136 11.95 -6.31 5.14
CA VAL A 136 12.11 -5.75 6.48
C VAL A 136 11.69 -4.28 6.55
N ASN A 137 12.08 -3.48 5.56
CA ASN A 137 11.72 -2.05 5.55
C ASN A 137 10.22 -1.82 5.41
N ASN A 138 9.48 -2.79 4.88
CA ASN A 138 8.05 -2.69 4.64
C ASN A 138 7.21 -3.45 5.69
N LEU A 139 7.83 -4.14 6.65
CA LEU A 139 7.12 -4.81 7.75
C LEU A 139 6.30 -3.86 8.63
N LEU A 140 6.61 -2.55 8.61
CA LEU A 140 5.83 -1.53 9.31
C LEU A 140 4.36 -1.48 8.89
N PHE A 141 3.99 -2.07 7.75
CA PHE A 141 2.59 -2.27 7.35
C PHE A 141 1.79 -3.07 8.37
N PHE A 142 2.38 -4.10 8.98
CA PHE A 142 1.65 -4.95 9.93
C PHE A 142 1.42 -4.27 11.28
N LEU A 143 2.19 -3.23 11.63
CA LEU A 143 2.06 -2.55 12.91
C LEU A 143 0.66 -1.93 13.09
N PRO A 144 0.18 -1.02 12.22
CA PRO A 144 -1.17 -0.47 12.35
C PRO A 144 -2.26 -1.52 12.07
N VAL A 145 -2.02 -2.49 11.18
CA VAL A 145 -2.97 -3.59 10.90
C VAL A 145 -3.29 -4.35 12.19
N ILE A 146 -2.27 -4.73 12.95
CA ILE A 146 -2.42 -5.48 14.20
C ILE A 146 -2.95 -4.58 15.32
N VAL A 147 -2.31 -3.43 15.55
CA VAL A 147 -2.63 -2.53 16.66
C VAL A 147 -4.06 -2.00 16.56
N LEU A 148 -4.47 -1.49 15.39
CA LEU A 148 -5.81 -0.93 15.22
C LEU A 148 -6.88 -2.01 15.28
N TYR A 149 -6.61 -3.21 14.75
CA TYR A 149 -7.52 -4.33 14.87
C TYR A 149 -7.80 -4.68 16.34
N PHE A 150 -6.76 -4.79 17.17
CA PHE A 150 -6.95 -5.11 18.58
C PHE A 150 -7.66 -3.99 19.36
N ILE A 151 -7.32 -2.73 19.10
CA ILE A 151 -7.94 -1.59 19.80
C ILE A 151 -9.44 -1.49 19.49
N PHE A 152 -9.83 -1.60 18.22
CA PHE A 152 -11.20 -1.29 17.81
C PHE A 152 -12.10 -2.52 17.67
N GLN A 153 -11.55 -3.70 17.41
CA GLN A 153 -12.34 -4.88 17.08
C GLN A 153 -12.45 -5.88 18.24
N LEU A 154 -11.45 -5.95 19.13
CA LEU A 154 -11.46 -6.87 20.27
C LEU A 154 -12.53 -6.53 21.32
N PRO A 155 -12.74 -5.26 21.71
CA PRO A 155 -13.76 -4.92 22.73
C PRO A 155 -15.19 -5.26 22.29
N LEU A 156 -15.50 -5.07 21.00
CA LEU A 156 -16.79 -5.43 20.39
C LEU A 156 -17.07 -6.94 20.39
N LEU A 157 -16.02 -7.76 20.39
CA LEU A 157 -16.13 -9.21 20.44
C LEU A 157 -16.45 -9.69 21.86
N ILE A 158 -15.81 -9.07 22.86
CA ILE A 158 -16.00 -9.42 24.27
C ILE A 158 -17.39 -8.98 24.77
N SER A 159 -17.94 -7.87 24.28
CA SER A 159 -19.27 -7.38 24.70
C SER A 159 -20.45 -8.23 24.19
N ASN A 160 -20.21 -9.14 23.25
CA ASN A 160 -21.24 -9.98 22.63
C ASN A 160 -21.28 -11.42 23.21
N PHE A 161 -20.52 -11.68 24.27
CA PHE A 161 -20.55 -12.90 25.07
C PHE A 161 -20.98 -12.58 26.50
#